data_AF-A0A1J6HV49-F1
#
_entry.id   AF-A0A1J6HV49-F1
#
_cell.length_a   1.000
_cell.length_b   1.000
_cell.length_c   1.000
_cell.angle_alpha   90.00
_cell.angle_beta   90.00
_cell.angle_gamma   90.00
#
_symmetry.space_group_name_H-M   'P 1'
#
loop_
_entity.id
_entity.type
_entity.pdbx_description
1 polymer ?
#
loop_
_entity_poly.entity_id
_entity_poly.type
_entity_poly.pdbx_seq_one_letter_code
_entity_poly.pdbx_strand_id
1 'polypeptide(L)' 'KGKSARAAICRITLAAAIYHCWQERNYTTFQKKRRTTTALLKLIIQEVHVRAARFPYLDKVITTLNWYPD' A
#
# COMPACT_ATOMS: atom_id res chain seq x y z
N LYS A 1 -7.11 18.79 -13.02
CA LYS A 1 -7.61 17.97 -11.89
C LYS A 1 -6.56 16.89 -11.58
N GLY A 2 -5.86 16.90 -10.45
CA GLY A 2 -4.74 15.95 -10.21
C GLY A 2 -3.85 16.21 -8.98
N LYS A 3 -4.08 17.34 -8.29
CA LYS A 3 -3.38 17.76 -7.07
C LYS A 3 -4.13 17.42 -5.77
N SER A 4 -5.23 16.65 -5.83
CA SER A 4 -5.98 16.32 -4.61
C SER A 4 -5.24 15.28 -3.76
N ALA A 5 -5.42 15.35 -2.45
CA ALA A 5 -4.87 14.38 -1.50
C ALA A 5 -5.27 12.93 -1.87
N ARG A 6 -6.52 12.72 -2.27
CA ARG A 6 -7.00 11.40 -2.74
C ARG A 6 -6.25 10.92 -3.98
N ALA A 7 -5.99 11.78 -4.96
CA ALA A 7 -5.22 11.39 -6.15
C ALA A 7 -3.78 11.03 -5.80
N ALA A 8 -3.17 11.74 -4.84
CA ALA A 8 -1.84 11.39 -4.34
C ALA A 8 -1.84 10.05 -3.61
N ILE A 9 -2.81 9.79 -2.73
CA ILE A 9 -2.97 8.49 -2.06
C ILE A 9 -3.14 7.37 -3.09
N CYS A 10 -3.99 7.54 -4.11
CA CYS A 10 -4.14 6.52 -5.17
C CYS A 10 -2.81 6.20 -5.87
N ARG A 11 -1.97 7.21 -6.14
CA ARG A 11 -0.64 6.98 -6.72
C ARG A 11 0.30 6.22 -5.78
N ILE A 12 0.26 6.54 -4.48
CA ILE A 12 1.03 5.82 -3.45
C ILE A 12 0.56 4.35 -3.39
N THR A 13 -0.75 4.12 -3.38
CA THR A 13 -1.36 2.78 -3.39
C THR A 13 -0.95 1.99 -4.62
N LEU A 14 -1.01 2.58 -5.81
CA LEU A 14 -0.59 1.93 -7.04
C LEU A 14 0.89 1.54 -6.99
N ALA A 15 1.76 2.44 -6.54
CA ALA A 15 3.19 2.17 -6.42
C ALA A 15 3.48 1.05 -5.40
N ALA A 16 2.80 1.06 -4.24
CA ALA A 16 2.93 0.01 -3.23
C ALA A 16 2.45 -1.34 -3.76
N ALA A 17 1.30 -1.39 -4.44
CA ALA A 17 0.77 -2.62 -5.02
C ALA A 17 1.74 -3.22 -6.06
N ILE A 18 2.23 -2.40 -6.99
CA ILE A 18 3.21 -2.84 -8.01
C ILE A 18 4.48 -3.39 -7.35
N TYR A 19 5.01 -2.67 -6.35
CA TYR A 19 6.19 -3.10 -5.62
C TYR A 19 5.99 -4.46 -4.94
N HIS A 20 4.89 -4.64 -4.22
CA HIS A 20 4.60 -5.89 -3.51
C HIS A 20 4.29 -7.06 -4.45
N CYS A 21 3.63 -6.81 -5.59
CA CYS A 21 3.45 -7.83 -6.63
C CYS A 21 4.79 -8.30 -7.22
N TRP A 22 5.69 -7.36 -7.52
CA TRP A 22 7.04 -7.68 -7.98
C TRP A 22 7.84 -8.44 -6.90
N GLN A 23 7.74 -8.00 -5.65
CA GLN A 23 8.39 -8.65 -4.52
C GLN A 23 7.90 -10.10 -4.37
N GLU A 24 6.59 -10.33 -4.42
CA GLU A 24 6.01 -11.68 -4.27
C GLU A 24 6.42 -12.63 -5.40
N ARG A 25 6.49 -12.13 -6.64
CA ARG A 25 7.04 -12.89 -7.77
C ARG A 25 8.48 -13.32 -7.49
N ASN A 26 9.32 -12.42 -7.00
CA ASN A 26 10.71 -12.74 -6.66
C ASN A 26 10.82 -13.74 -5.49
N TYR A 27 9.99 -13.60 -4.46
CA TYR A 27 9.93 -14.58 -3.36
C TYR A 27 9.58 -15.98 -3.87
N THR A 28 8.62 -16.07 -4.78
CA THR A 28 8.21 -17.34 -5.38
C THR A 28 9.33 -17.93 -6.24
N THR A 29 9.95 -17.14 -7.10
CA THR A 29 11.01 -17.60 -8.02
C THR A 29 12.30 -17.98 -7.30
N PHE A 30 12.78 -17.15 -6.37
CA PHE A 30 14.12 -17.31 -5.79
C PHE A 30 14.12 -17.96 -4.41
N GLN A 31 13.06 -17.80 -3.62
CA GLN A 31 12.99 -18.36 -2.26
C GLN A 31 11.99 -19.51 -2.13
N LYS A 32 11.21 -19.83 -3.17
CA LYS A 32 10.12 -20.82 -3.14
C LYS A 32 9.12 -20.56 -1.99
N LYS A 33 8.96 -19.30 -1.59
CA LYS A 33 8.03 -18.85 -0.55
C LYS A 33 6.85 -18.14 -1.20
N ARG A 34 5.67 -18.32 -0.60
CA ARG A 34 4.45 -17.63 -1.02
C ARG A 34 3.70 -17.11 0.20
N ARG A 35 3.39 -15.82 0.20
CA ARG A 35 2.53 -15.19 1.19
C ARG A 35 1.07 -15.39 0.80
N THR A 36 0.20 -15.42 1.81
CA THR A 36 -1.25 -15.40 1.55
C THR A 36 -1.65 -14.04 0.99
N THR A 37 -2.72 -14.01 0.19
CA THR A 37 -3.28 -12.77 -0.35
C THR A 37 -3.63 -11.78 0.77
N THR A 38 -4.16 -12.28 1.88
CA THR A 38 -4.50 -11.46 3.06
C THR A 38 -3.27 -10.82 3.70
N ALA A 39 -2.17 -11.56 3.83
CA ALA A 39 -0.90 -11.01 4.34
C ALA A 39 -0.33 -9.95 3.40
N LEU A 40 -0.40 -10.17 2.09
CA LEU A 40 0.07 -9.21 1.09
C LEU A 40 -0.75 -7.91 1.12
N LEU A 41 -2.08 -8.02 1.21
CA LEU A 41 -2.96 -6.85 1.34
C LEU A 41 -2.67 -6.06 2.62
N LYS A 42 -2.46 -6.73 3.75
CA LYS A 42 -2.07 -6.08 5.01
C LYS A 42 -0.77 -5.29 4.86
N LEU A 43 0.24 -5.87 4.20
CA LEU A 43 1.52 -5.17 3.93
C LEU A 43 1.35 -3.93 3.04
N ILE A 44 0.57 -4.05 1.96
CA ILE A 44 0.30 -2.91 1.06
C ILE A 44 -0.42 -1.80 1.82
N ILE A 45 -1.47 -2.12 2.58
CA ILE A 45 -2.24 -1.15 3.36
C ILE A 45 -1.33 -0.44 4.37
N GLN A 46 -0.53 -1.18 5.15
CA GLN A 46 0.41 -0.61 6.11
C GLN A 46 1.43 0.31 5.45
N GLU A 47 2.00 -0.08 4.32
CA GLU A 47 2.98 0.73 3.61
C GLU A 47 2.36 2.04 3.07
N VAL A 48 1.13 1.99 2.55
CA VAL A 48 0.41 3.19 2.12
C VAL A 48 0.17 4.14 3.29
N HIS A 49 -0.25 3.62 4.45
CA HIS A 49 -0.44 4.44 5.65
C HIS A 49 0.85 5.10 6.11
N VAL A 50 1.94 4.32 6.24
CA VAL A 50 3.24 4.84 6.65
C VAL A 50 3.78 5.89 5.67
N ARG A 51 3.61 5.69 4.35
CA ARG A 51 4.06 6.65 3.34
C ARG A 51 3.20 7.90 3.27
N ALA A 52 1.88 7.77 3.41
CA ALA A 52 0.95 8.90 3.40
C ALA A 52 1.11 9.78 4.65
N ALA A 53 1.32 9.16 5.83
CA ALA A 53 1.51 9.87 7.11
C ALA A 53 2.75 10.79 7.11
N ARG A 54 3.74 10.54 6.24
CA ARG A 54 4.89 11.46 6.06
C ARG A 54 4.50 12.82 5.49
N PHE A 55 3.32 12.94 4.91
CA PHE A 55 2.82 14.17 4.32
C PHE A 55 1.60 14.68 5.12
N PRO A 56 1.72 15.77 5.89
CA PRO A 56 0.64 16.23 6.77
C PRO A 56 -0.71 16.49 6.07
N TYR A 57 -0.69 16.88 4.79
CA TYR A 57 -1.91 17.11 4.01
C TYR A 57 -2.60 15.81 3.53
N LEU A 58 -1.87 14.67 3.53
CA LEU A 58 -2.40 13.35 3.22
C LEU A 58 -2.84 12.61 4.49
N ASP A 59 -2.18 12.87 5.61
CA ASP A 59 -2.44 12.22 6.90
C ASP A 59 -3.91 12.33 7.33
N LYS A 60 -4.49 13.53 7.19
CA LYS A 60 -5.92 13.78 7.45
C LYS A 60 -6.88 12.95 6.59
N VAL A 61 -6.45 12.55 5.39
CA VAL A 61 -7.29 11.77 4.47
C VAL A 61 -7.05 10.28 4.68
N ILE A 62 -5.81 9.85 4.88
CA ILE A 62 -5.51 8.43 5.06
C ILE A 62 -6.08 7.88 6.37
N THR A 63 -6.10 8.68 7.45
CA THR A 63 -6.73 8.30 8.71
C THR A 63 -8.24 8.06 8.59
N THR A 64 -8.92 8.70 7.63
CA THR A 64 -10.34 8.43 7.32
C THR A 64 -10.56 7.13 6.54
N LEU A 65 -9.49 6.54 5.99
CA LEU A 65 -9.51 5.33 5.18
C LEU A 65 -9.03 4.09 5.97
N ASN A 66 -8.96 4.20 7.31
CA ASN A 66 -8.54 3.14 8.26
C ASN A 66 -9.54 1.98 8.38
N TRP A 67 -10.07 1.46 7.26
CA TRP A 67 -10.84 0.22 7.27
C TRP A 67 -9.87 -0.97 7.25
N TYR A 68 -9.77 -1.67 8.38
CA TYR A 68 -9.03 -2.93 8.47
C TYR A 68 -10.04 -4.08 8.47
N PRO A 69 -9.98 -5.01 7.50
CA PRO A 69 -10.71 -6.27 7.63
C PRO A 69 -10.09 -7.07 8.77
N ASP A 70 -10.92 -7.43 9.76
CA ASP A 70 -10.59 -8.42 10.79
C ASP A 70 -10.09 -9.73 10.16
#